data_AF-A0A835Q5T3-F1
#
_entry.id   AF-A0A835Q5T3-F1
#
_cell.length_a   1.000
_cell.length_b   1.000
_cell.length_c   1.000
_cell.angle_alpha   90.00
_cell.angle_beta   90.00
_cell.angle_gamma   90.00
#
_symmetry.space_group_name_H-M   'P 1'
#
loop_
_entity.id
_entity.type
_entity.pdbx_description
1 polymer ?
#
loop_
_entity_poly.entity_id
_entity_poly.type
_entity_poly.pdbx_seq_one_letter_code
_entity_poly.pdbx_strand_id
1 'polypeptide(L)'
;MLCLELWYFTAVIILVGYLKNPEVEISAISICMNFQLWTLMVSLGFNAAVSVRVSNELGAGHPKAAKFSVVIAVSTSALLGLLFMAIIFGGRTYLPKLFTDEPDVVKETSRLGHLLGATIFINSIQPVLSG
;
A
#
# COMPACT_ATOMS: atom_id res chain seq x y z
N MET A 1 14.54 3.88 5.19
CA MET A 1 13.95 3.73 3.84
C MET A 1 12.60 4.44 3.69
N LEU A 2 11.70 4.36 4.67
CA LEU A 2 10.38 5.00 4.63
C LEU A 2 10.40 6.49 4.21
N CYS A 3 11.37 7.28 4.69
CA CYS A 3 11.52 8.68 4.29
C CYS A 3 11.72 8.83 2.77
N LEU A 4 12.57 8.00 2.16
CA LEU A 4 12.85 8.06 0.73
C LEU A 4 11.63 7.60 -0.10
N GLU A 5 10.84 6.67 0.42
CA GLU A 5 9.57 6.23 -0.16
C GLU A 5 8.50 7.35 -0.14
N LEU A 6 8.39 8.08 0.98
CA LEU A 6 7.51 9.25 1.07
C LEU A 6 7.95 10.37 0.12
N TRP A 7 9.25 10.63 0.02
CA TRP A 7 9.80 11.59 -0.95
C TRP A 7 9.56 11.16 -2.39
N TYR A 8 9.64 9.86 -2.68
CA TYR A 8 9.34 9.31 -3.99
C TYR A 8 7.89 9.60 -4.41
N PHE A 9 6.90 9.45 -3.52
CA PHE A 9 5.51 9.82 -3.83
C PHE A 9 5.37 11.29 -4.18
N THR A 10 6.00 12.19 -3.42
CA THR A 10 6.00 13.63 -3.72
C THR A 10 6.64 13.94 -5.07
N ALA A 11 7.77 13.30 -5.39
CA ALA A 11 8.43 13.47 -6.68
C ALA A 11 7.54 13.00 -7.85
N VAL A 12 6.83 11.88 -7.70
CA VAL A 12 5.89 11.38 -8.71
C VAL A 12 4.73 12.37 -8.93
N ILE A 13 4.17 12.96 -7.86
CA ILE A 13 3.12 13.97 -8.00
C ILE A 13 3.62 15.19 -8.79
N ILE A 14 4.83 15.68 -8.49
CA ILE A 14 5.44 16.81 -9.20
C ILE A 14 5.62 16.48 -10.70
N LEU A 15 6.06 15.27 -11.03
CA LEU A 15 6.21 14.82 -12.41
C LEU A 15 4.86 14.71 -13.13
N VAL A 16 3.82 14.21 -12.47
CA VAL A 16 2.47 14.11 -13.04
C VAL A 16 1.90 15.51 -13.35
N GLY A 17 2.26 16.51 -12.57
CA GLY A 17 1.85 17.90 -12.84
C GLY A 17 2.44 18.53 -14.10
N TYR A 18 3.37 17.86 -14.77
CA TYR A 18 3.91 18.33 -16.06
C TYR A 18 3.19 17.72 -17.28
N LEU A 19 2.18 16.86 -17.09
CA LEU A 19 1.41 16.30 -18.19
C LEU A 19 0.39 17.29 -18.77
N LYS A 20 -0.16 16.93 -19.94
CA LYS A 20 -1.03 17.82 -20.75
C LYS A 20 -2.30 18.26 -20.01
N ASN A 21 -2.87 17.38 -19.17
CA ASN A 21 -4.07 17.64 -18.37
C ASN A 21 -3.76 17.48 -16.86
N PRO A 22 -3.02 18.43 -16.27
CA PRO A 22 -2.47 18.26 -14.93
C PRO A 22 -3.55 18.15 -13.86
N GLU A 23 -4.66 18.89 -13.99
CA GLU A 23 -5.75 18.88 -13.00
C GLU A 23 -6.37 17.49 -12.82
N VAL A 24 -6.71 16.82 -13.94
CA VAL A 24 -7.32 15.49 -13.92
C VAL A 24 -6.31 14.42 -13.49
N GLU A 25 -5.09 14.47 -14.03
CA GLU A 25 -4.08 13.44 -13.77
C GLU A 25 -3.51 13.51 -12.35
N ILE A 26 -3.23 14.72 -11.84
CA ILE A 26 -2.81 14.91 -10.43
C ILE A 26 -3.92 14.43 -9.50
N SER A 27 -5.17 14.76 -9.78
CA SER A 27 -6.29 14.33 -8.93
C SER A 27 -6.43 12.81 -8.94
N ALA A 28 -6.35 12.19 -10.11
CA ALA A 28 -6.45 10.74 -10.24
C ALA A 28 -5.32 9.99 -9.51
N ILE A 29 -4.06 10.45 -9.66
CA ILE A 29 -2.93 9.83 -8.98
C ILE A 29 -2.97 10.07 -7.46
N SER A 30 -3.43 11.24 -7.02
CA SER A 30 -3.53 11.58 -5.59
C SER A 30 -4.54 10.69 -4.86
N ILE A 31 -5.67 10.39 -5.50
CA ILE A 31 -6.64 9.41 -4.97
C ILE A 31 -5.99 8.02 -4.88
N CYS A 32 -5.28 7.58 -5.91
CA CYS A 32 -4.57 6.30 -5.89
C CYS A 32 -3.54 6.23 -4.76
N MET A 33 -2.75 7.29 -4.56
CA MET A 33 -1.75 7.37 -3.50
C MET A 33 -2.39 7.35 -2.11
N ASN A 34 -3.55 7.98 -1.90
CA ASN A 34 -4.27 7.91 -0.63
C ASN A 34 -4.62 6.46 -0.25
N PHE A 35 -5.17 5.68 -1.18
CA PHE A 35 -5.45 4.27 -0.94
C PHE A 35 -4.18 3.45 -0.64
N GLN A 36 -3.08 3.75 -1.34
CA GLN A 36 -1.79 3.12 -1.08
C GLN A 36 -1.29 3.43 0.34
N LEU A 37 -1.40 4.69 0.78
CA LEU A 37 -1.03 5.15 2.12
C LEU A 37 -1.86 4.47 3.22
N TRP A 38 -3.17 4.32 3.02
CA TRP A 38 -4.01 3.59 3.99
C TRP A 38 -3.57 2.13 4.15
N THR A 39 -3.25 1.47 3.04
CA THR A 39 -2.78 0.07 3.07
C THR A 39 -1.38 -0.04 3.70
N LEU A 40 -0.53 0.97 3.47
CA LEU A 40 0.79 1.06 4.09
C LEU A 40 0.67 1.20 5.62
N MET A 41 -0.27 1.98 6.15
CA MET A 41 -0.48 2.12 7.60
C MET A 41 -0.83 0.80 8.27
N VAL A 42 -1.68 -0.02 7.63
CA VAL A 42 -1.98 -1.38 8.10
C VAL A 42 -0.72 -2.23 8.13
N SER A 43 0.09 -2.18 7.07
CA SER A 43 1.33 -2.96 6.94
C SER A 43 2.39 -2.56 7.98
N LEU A 44 2.51 -1.25 8.27
CA LEU A 44 3.40 -0.74 9.32
C LEU A 44 2.96 -1.19 10.72
N GLY A 45 1.66 -1.22 10.99
CA GLY A 45 1.14 -1.75 12.27
C GLY A 45 1.51 -3.23 12.47
N PHE A 46 1.38 -4.04 11.42
CA PHE A 46 1.82 -5.44 11.45
C PHE A 46 3.33 -5.57 11.64
N ASN A 47 4.13 -4.77 10.93
CA ASN A 47 5.59 -4.78 11.08
C ASN A 47 6.00 -4.52 12.54
N ALA A 48 5.42 -3.50 13.19
CA ALA A 48 5.72 -3.20 14.58
C ALA A 48 5.35 -4.36 15.54
N ALA A 49 4.17 -4.96 15.37
CA ALA A 49 3.72 -6.08 16.19
C ALA A 49 4.63 -7.32 16.04
N VAL A 50 5.03 -7.63 14.81
CA VAL A 50 5.91 -8.76 14.49
C VAL A 50 7.32 -8.53 15.03
N SER A 51 7.85 -7.32 14.89
CA SER A 51 9.19 -6.97 15.38
C SER A 51 9.29 -7.15 16.90
N VAL A 52 8.26 -6.74 17.67
CA VAL A 52 8.18 -6.99 19.12
C VAL A 52 8.12 -8.49 19.42
N ARG A 53 7.29 -9.26 18.69
CA ARG A 53 7.16 -10.71 18.89
C ARG A 53 8.48 -11.45 18.63
N VAL A 54 9.12 -11.16 17.51
CA VAL A 54 10.40 -11.76 17.11
C VAL A 54 11.50 -11.38 18.10
N SER A 55 11.56 -10.11 18.52
CA SER A 55 12.53 -9.62 19.51
C SER A 55 12.39 -10.34 20.85
N ASN A 56 11.15 -10.57 21.32
CA ASN A 56 10.90 -11.30 22.56
C ASN A 56 11.30 -12.79 22.46
N GLU A 57 10.98 -13.47 21.35
CA GLU A 57 11.35 -14.88 21.14
C GLU A 57 12.88 -15.06 21.00
N LEU A 58 13.56 -14.12 20.34
CA LEU A 58 15.02 -14.10 20.27
C LEU A 58 15.64 -13.83 21.65
N GLY A 59 15.11 -12.87 22.40
CA GLY A 59 15.55 -12.56 23.77
C GLY A 59 15.36 -13.72 24.75
N ALA A 60 14.36 -14.58 24.52
CA ALA A 60 14.11 -15.79 25.29
C ALA A 60 14.99 -16.99 24.86
N GLY A 61 15.85 -16.85 23.84
CA GLY A 61 16.69 -17.93 23.34
C GLY A 61 15.94 -18.97 22.49
N HIS A 62 14.80 -18.61 21.90
CA HIS A 62 13.97 -19.49 21.06
C HIS A 62 14.04 -19.14 19.56
N PRO A 63 15.16 -19.43 18.85
CA PRO A 63 15.34 -19.03 17.45
C PRO A 63 14.37 -19.72 16.49
N LYS A 64 13.86 -20.91 16.82
CA LYS A 64 12.84 -21.61 16.01
C LYS A 64 11.49 -20.89 16.06
N ALA A 65 11.08 -20.41 17.23
CA ALA A 65 9.84 -19.65 17.42
C ALA A 65 9.91 -18.26 16.75
N ALA A 66 11.09 -17.62 16.78
CA ALA A 66 11.35 -16.39 16.04
C ALA A 66 11.15 -16.59 14.52
N LYS A 67 11.75 -17.64 13.93
CA LYS A 67 11.55 -17.96 12.50
C LYS A 67 10.09 -18.24 12.16
N PHE A 68 9.39 -18.98 13.01
CA PHE A 68 7.97 -19.25 12.80
C PHE A 68 7.12 -17.97 12.82
N SER A 69 7.43 -17.04 13.73
CA SER A 69 6.74 -15.75 13.82
C SER A 69 6.88 -14.93 12.54
N VAL A 70 8.05 -14.93 11.90
CA VAL A 70 8.27 -14.27 10.60
C VAL A 70 7.45 -14.93 9.49
N VAL A 71 7.38 -16.27 9.44
CA VAL A 71 6.59 -16.97 8.41
C VAL A 71 5.09 -16.65 8.53
N ILE A 72 4.56 -16.64 9.76
CA ILE A 72 3.17 -16.26 10.01
C ILE A 72 2.92 -14.79 9.65
N ALA A 73 3.86 -13.89 9.96
CA ALA A 73 3.77 -12.49 9.59
C ALA A 73 3.68 -12.29 8.08
N VAL A 74 4.59 -12.91 7.31
CA VAL A 74 4.63 -12.78 5.85
C VAL A 74 3.38 -13.38 5.20
N SER A 75 2.94 -14.55 5.65
CA SER A 75 1.71 -15.17 5.12
C SER A 75 0.47 -14.34 5.42
N THR A 76 0.34 -13.80 6.63
CA THR A 76 -0.78 -12.90 6.99
C THR A 76 -0.77 -11.62 6.16
N SER A 77 0.42 -11.03 5.94
CA SER A 77 0.54 -9.82 5.12
C SER A 77 0.20 -10.08 3.66
N ALA A 78 0.63 -11.22 3.10
CA ALA A 78 0.28 -11.61 1.74
C ALA A 78 -1.22 -11.82 1.57
N LEU A 79 -1.90 -12.43 2.55
CA LEU A 79 -3.35 -12.60 2.55
C LEU A 79 -4.09 -11.27 2.62
N LEU A 80 -3.65 -10.34 3.48
CA LEU A 80 -4.22 -9.00 3.54
C LEU A 80 -3.98 -8.21 2.25
N GLY A 81 -2.79 -8.31 1.66
CA GLY A 81 -2.48 -7.71 0.36
C GLY A 81 -3.40 -8.21 -0.75
N LEU A 82 -3.68 -9.53 -0.80
CA LEU A 82 -4.65 -10.11 -1.75
C LEU A 82 -6.07 -9.59 -1.49
N LEU A 83 -6.47 -9.47 -0.23
CA LEU A 83 -7.77 -8.95 0.16
C LEU A 83 -7.94 -7.48 -0.28
N PHE A 84 -6.94 -6.63 -0.03
CA PHE A 84 -6.97 -5.24 -0.49
C PHE A 84 -6.94 -5.13 -2.01
N MET A 85 -6.14 -5.96 -2.70
CA MET A 85 -6.14 -6.03 -4.16
C MET A 85 -7.52 -6.38 -4.72
N ALA A 86 -8.20 -7.38 -4.14
CA ALA A 86 -9.55 -7.77 -4.55
C ALA A 86 -10.57 -6.64 -4.32
N ILE A 87 -10.48 -5.94 -3.18
CA ILE A 87 -11.34 -4.78 -2.88
C ILE A 87 -11.12 -3.66 -3.89
N ILE A 88 -9.87 -3.32 -4.21
CA ILE A 88 -9.57 -2.27 -5.19
C ILE A 88 -10.04 -2.68 -6.59
N PHE A 89 -9.86 -3.94 -6.99
CA PHE A 89 -10.31 -4.42 -8.31
C PHE A 89 -11.83 -4.40 -8.44
N GLY A 90 -12.56 -4.90 -7.43
CA GLY A 90 -14.02 -4.88 -7.40
C GLY A 90 -14.60 -3.48 -7.22
N GLY A 91 -13.92 -2.62 -6.47
CA GLY A 91 -14.35 -1.28 -6.12
C GLY A 91 -13.86 -0.17 -7.05
N ARG A 92 -13.02 -0.45 -8.07
CA ARG A 92 -12.32 0.57 -8.88
C ARG A 92 -13.21 1.64 -9.51
N THR A 93 -14.49 1.34 -9.76
CA THR A 93 -15.47 2.25 -10.36
C THR A 93 -16.26 3.06 -9.34
N TYR A 94 -16.34 2.60 -8.10
CA TYR A 94 -17.09 3.24 -7.01
C TYR A 94 -16.19 3.96 -6.01
N LEU A 95 -15.03 3.40 -5.68
CA LEU A 95 -14.08 3.96 -4.73
C LEU A 95 -13.60 5.38 -5.08
N PRO A 96 -13.32 5.74 -6.36
CA PRO A 96 -12.94 7.11 -6.69
C PRO A 96 -14.05 8.13 -6.43
N LYS A 97 -15.33 7.71 -6.50
CA LYS A 97 -16.49 8.57 -6.23
C LYS A 97 -16.59 9.02 -4.77
N LEU A 98 -15.85 8.38 -3.86
CA LEU A 98 -15.75 8.84 -2.46
C LEU A 98 -14.95 10.14 -2.34
N PHE A 99 -14.13 10.47 -3.33
CA PHE A 99 -13.25 11.65 -3.31
C PHE A 99 -13.73 12.76 -4.24
N THR A 100 -14.37 12.43 -5.36
CA THR A 100 -14.81 13.42 -6.35
C THR A 100 -16.00 12.93 -7.17
N ASP A 101 -16.88 13.86 -7.53
CA ASP A 101 -18.01 13.63 -8.45
C ASP A 101 -17.64 13.88 -9.92
N GLU A 102 -16.42 14.35 -10.20
CA GLU A 102 -15.99 14.68 -11.55
C GLU A 102 -15.75 13.41 -12.40
N PRO A 103 -16.50 13.23 -13.52
CA PRO A 103 -16.50 11.98 -14.26
C PRO A 103 -15.16 11.68 -14.94
N ASP A 104 -14.41 12.71 -15.35
CA ASP A 104 -13.11 12.56 -16.01
C ASP A 104 -12.05 12.03 -15.02
N VAL A 105 -12.04 12.55 -13.79
CA VAL A 105 -11.15 12.06 -12.72
C VAL A 105 -11.51 10.63 -12.34
N VAL A 106 -12.80 10.32 -12.15
CA VAL A 106 -13.26 8.95 -11.81
C VAL A 106 -12.85 7.94 -12.89
N LYS A 107 -12.95 8.31 -14.17
CA LYS A 107 -12.57 7.45 -15.28
C LYS A 107 -11.06 7.17 -15.29
N GLU A 108 -10.23 8.21 -15.10
CA GLU A 108 -8.78 8.06 -15.06
C GLU A 108 -8.32 7.28 -13.81
N THR A 109 -8.89 7.55 -12.64
CA THR A 109 -8.62 6.76 -11.43
C THR A 109 -9.05 5.31 -11.60
N SER A 110 -10.20 5.03 -12.24
CA SER A 110 -10.63 3.66 -12.52
C SER A 110 -9.67 2.95 -13.48
N ARG A 111 -9.03 3.66 -14.42
CA ARG A 111 -8.00 3.10 -15.30
C ARG A 111 -6.76 2.72 -14.51
N LEU A 112 -6.30 3.61 -13.63
CA LEU A 112 -5.19 3.39 -12.72
C LEU A 112 -5.47 2.32 -11.66
N GLY A 113 -6.74 2.06 -11.33
CA GLY A 113 -7.15 1.09 -10.31
C GLY A 113 -6.58 -0.32 -10.48
N HIS A 114 -6.35 -0.78 -11.71
CA HIS A 114 -5.67 -2.07 -11.96
C HIS A 114 -4.20 -2.04 -11.50
N LEU A 115 -3.48 -0.96 -11.84
CA LEU A 115 -2.10 -0.78 -11.43
C LEU A 115 -2.02 -0.57 -9.93
N LEU A 116 -2.96 0.16 -9.34
CA LEU A 116 -3.05 0.38 -7.90
C LEU A 116 -3.22 -0.95 -7.15
N GLY A 117 -4.16 -1.81 -7.55
CA GLY A 117 -4.37 -3.09 -6.88
C GLY A 117 -3.14 -4.01 -6.96
N ALA A 118 -2.47 -4.07 -8.12
CA ALA A 118 -1.22 -4.82 -8.27
C ALA A 118 -0.09 -4.24 -7.39
N THR A 119 0.04 -2.91 -7.37
CA THR A 119 1.03 -2.18 -6.56
C THR A 119 0.80 -2.43 -5.07
N ILE A 120 -0.44 -2.41 -4.61
CA ILE A 120 -0.79 -2.69 -3.21
C ILE A 120 -0.39 -4.11 -2.82
N PHE A 121 -0.66 -5.10 -3.67
CA PHE A 121 -0.28 -6.49 -3.38
C PHE A 121 1.24 -6.65 -3.23
N ILE A 122 2.01 -6.09 -4.17
CA ILE A 122 3.48 -6.15 -4.15
C ILE A 122 4.03 -5.43 -2.91
N ASN A 123 3.50 -4.24 -2.61
CA ASN A 123 3.95 -3.43 -1.47
C ASN A 123 3.45 -3.94 -0.11
N SER A 124 2.53 -4.90 -0.05
CA SER A 124 2.07 -5.45 1.24
C SER A 124 3.12 -6.39 1.88
N ILE A 125 4.04 -6.94 1.09
CA ILE A 125 5.03 -7.92 1.59
C ILE A 125 6.30 -7.23 2.12
N GLN A 126 6.76 -6.19 1.42
CA GLN A 126 8.03 -5.52 1.70
C GLN A 126 8.12 -4.93 3.13
N PRO A 127 7.09 -4.23 3.67
CA PRO A 127 7.18 -3.61 4.99
C PRO A 127 7.35 -4.64 6.09
N VAL A 128 6.67 -5.79 6.01
CA VAL A 128 6.73 -6.83 7.04
C VAL A 128 8.11 -7.50 7.11
N LEU A 129 8.84 -7.57 6.01
CA LEU A 129 10.19 -8.12 5.95
C LEU A 129 11.29 -7.12 6.37
N SER A 130 10.95 -5.84 6.51
CA SER A 130 11.93 -4.77 6.73
C SER A 130 12.23 -4.45 8.21
N GLY A 131 11.58 -5.14 9.16
CA GLY A 131 11.75 -4.93 10.61
C GLY A 131 12.03 -6.19 11.40
#